data_AF-A0A5C0E3U1-F1
#
_entry.id   AF-A0A5C0E3U1-F1
#
_cell.length_a   1.000
_cell.length_b   1.000
_cell.length_c   1.000
_cell.angle_alpha   90.00
_cell.angle_beta   90.00
_cell.angle_gamma   90.00
#
_symmetry.space_group_name_H-M   'P 1'
#
loop_
_entity.id
_entity.type
_entity.pdbx_description
1 polymer ?
#
loop_
_entity_poly.entity_id
_entity_poly.type
_entity_poly.pdbx_seq_one_letter_code
_entity_poly.pdbx_strand_id
1 'polypeptide(L)'
;MKDERIEKFISKLSQWAFLNHQISKKNIKKLTPALREYLYNDFKKRDDDLILTTIELENTKMINLYHQSNDFFITNNIKENIEIGTITPDWTKGLRHNFKHEEIYDYVSWFFHFVEQYLKRAKYIEVMGAIALVYNTPTSFYTSSGNYVRYSYEDGVKSILDKNSNNKIDMLSRKQILFTRILSLTNGYDHFIHKMLFNYVKALELNNANFLEETMTALDKTVNIAEQIIRERYGINEKNQKLALCQFLSLSRIETKSIEHLYQLRNYFGSHPSASKWWDFAELYPESEEVFFDVVSKIIIKILELESKNRIVVNNPDFWHNWFFDNWKMLWDTVWFEKIP
;
A
#
# COMPACT_ATOMS: atom_id res chain seq x y z
N MET A 1 -16.55 29.32 5.95
CA MET A 1 -15.35 29.61 5.15
C MET A 1 -15.18 28.45 4.17
N LYS A 2 -14.99 28.69 2.86
CA LYS A 2 -14.81 27.58 1.90
C LYS A 2 -13.43 26.97 2.09
N ASP A 3 -13.36 25.66 2.22
CA ASP A 3 -12.09 24.94 2.34
C ASP A 3 -11.50 24.77 0.94
N GLU A 4 -10.31 25.33 0.73
CA GLU A 4 -9.63 25.32 -0.56
C GLU A 4 -9.29 23.90 -1.03
N ARG A 5 -9.02 22.97 -0.10
CA ARG A 5 -8.71 21.57 -0.41
C ARG A 5 -9.91 20.88 -1.06
N ILE A 6 -11.11 21.12 -0.50
CA ILE A 6 -12.37 20.57 -1.00
C ILE A 6 -12.66 21.10 -2.41
N GLU A 7 -12.54 22.41 -2.62
CA GLU A 7 -12.81 23.01 -3.93
C GLU A 7 -11.82 22.54 -5.00
N LYS A 8 -10.54 22.36 -4.65
CA LYS A 8 -9.53 21.77 -5.55
C LYS A 8 -9.90 20.34 -5.97
N PHE A 9 -10.30 19.51 -5.01
CA PHE A 9 -10.76 18.14 -5.31
C PHE A 9 -12.01 18.13 -6.21
N ILE A 10 -13.04 18.93 -5.88
CA ILE A 10 -14.27 19.05 -6.69
C ILE A 10 -13.94 19.46 -8.11
N SER A 11 -13.07 20.47 -8.27
CA SER A 11 -12.65 20.97 -9.58
C SER A 11 -11.98 19.87 -10.40
N LYS A 12 -11.05 19.12 -9.79
CA LYS A 12 -10.30 18.06 -10.47
C LYS A 12 -11.21 16.89 -10.87
N LEU A 13 -12.05 16.42 -9.95
CA LEU A 13 -13.03 15.35 -10.19
C LEU A 13 -14.01 15.75 -11.31
N SER A 14 -14.52 16.98 -11.27
CA SER A 14 -15.44 17.49 -12.31
C SER A 14 -14.76 17.63 -13.68
N GLN A 15 -13.53 18.14 -13.71
CA GLN A 15 -12.77 18.27 -14.95
C GLN A 15 -12.49 16.91 -15.58
N TRP A 16 -12.09 15.93 -14.78
CA TRP A 16 -11.79 14.59 -15.27
C TRP A 16 -13.03 13.87 -15.79
N ALA A 17 -14.16 13.98 -15.08
CA ALA A 17 -15.44 13.43 -15.54
C ALA A 17 -15.86 13.99 -16.90
N PHE A 18 -15.63 15.29 -17.11
CA PHE A 18 -15.93 15.97 -18.37
C PHE A 18 -15.01 15.52 -19.51
N LEU A 19 -13.70 15.50 -19.29
CA LEU A 19 -12.71 15.19 -20.32
C LEU A 19 -12.78 13.73 -20.77
N ASN A 20 -13.04 12.81 -19.85
CA ASN A 20 -13.12 11.37 -20.15
C ASN A 20 -14.53 10.88 -20.50
N HIS A 21 -15.47 11.81 -20.73
CA HIS A 21 -16.86 11.51 -21.09
C HIS A 21 -17.57 10.51 -20.16
N GLN A 22 -17.17 10.47 -18.89
CA GLN A 22 -17.76 9.59 -17.87
C GLN A 22 -19.16 10.04 -17.48
N ILE A 23 -19.46 11.32 -17.69
CA ILE A 23 -20.77 11.92 -17.46
C ILE A 23 -21.16 12.72 -18.69
N SER A 24 -22.44 12.64 -19.08
CA SER A 24 -22.95 13.41 -20.21
C SER A 24 -22.83 14.93 -19.99
N LYS A 25 -22.62 15.70 -21.07
CA LYS A 25 -22.53 17.17 -21.02
C LYS A 25 -23.77 17.84 -20.38
N LYS A 26 -24.92 17.17 -20.43
CA LYS A 26 -26.17 17.64 -19.79
C LYS A 26 -26.12 17.48 -18.26
N ASN A 27 -25.46 16.43 -17.77
CA ASN A 27 -25.41 16.09 -16.35
C ASN A 27 -24.16 16.63 -15.64
N ILE A 28 -23.08 16.97 -16.36
CA ILE A 28 -21.86 17.51 -15.74
C ILE A 28 -22.11 18.79 -14.94
N LYS A 29 -23.05 19.64 -15.38
CA LYS A 29 -23.44 20.87 -14.66
C LYS A 29 -24.07 20.58 -13.30
N LYS A 30 -24.58 19.35 -13.09
CA LYS A 30 -25.19 18.90 -11.83
C LYS A 30 -24.19 18.20 -10.91
N LEU A 31 -23.05 17.74 -11.43
CA LEU A 31 -22.00 17.07 -10.65
C LEU A 31 -21.42 18.00 -9.60
N THR A 32 -20.93 19.18 -10.01
CA THR A 32 -20.24 20.11 -9.10
C THR A 32 -21.12 20.56 -7.93
N PRO A 33 -22.39 20.97 -8.11
CA PRO A 33 -23.27 21.29 -6.99
C PRO A 33 -23.51 20.09 -6.06
N ALA A 34 -23.78 18.91 -6.60
CA ALA A 34 -24.05 17.70 -5.81
C ALA A 34 -22.82 17.27 -4.99
N LEU A 35 -21.62 17.32 -5.58
CA LEU A 35 -20.36 17.07 -4.86
C LEU A 35 -20.14 18.08 -3.74
N ARG A 36 -20.40 19.37 -3.99
CA ARG A 36 -20.23 20.40 -2.97
C ARG A 36 -21.18 20.16 -1.80
N GLU A 37 -22.45 19.88 -2.08
CA GLU A 37 -23.42 19.55 -1.04
C GLU A 37 -22.99 18.34 -0.22
N TYR A 38 -22.60 17.24 -0.88
CA TYR A 38 -22.12 16.04 -0.22
C TYR A 38 -20.89 16.29 0.66
N LEU A 39 -19.85 16.89 0.10
CA LEU A 39 -18.54 17.03 0.76
C LEU A 39 -18.56 18.02 1.93
N TYR A 40 -19.36 19.09 1.85
CA TYR A 40 -19.46 20.06 2.95
C TYR A 40 -20.46 19.63 4.03
N ASN A 41 -21.56 18.97 3.67
CA ASN A 41 -22.65 18.75 4.62
C ASN A 41 -22.67 17.34 5.20
N ASP A 42 -22.28 16.33 4.42
CA ASP A 42 -22.49 14.93 4.79
C ASP A 42 -21.21 14.15 4.98
N PHE A 43 -20.15 14.45 4.23
CA PHE A 43 -18.90 13.69 4.28
C PHE A 43 -18.26 13.72 5.68
N LYS A 44 -18.28 14.88 6.36
CA LYS A 44 -17.80 15.01 7.75
C LYS A 44 -18.62 14.18 8.75
N LYS A 45 -19.93 14.02 8.54
CA LYS A 45 -20.79 13.23 9.44
C LYS A 45 -20.47 11.74 9.39
N ARG A 46 -19.64 11.31 8.44
CA ARG A 46 -19.26 9.91 8.20
C ARG A 46 -17.91 9.54 8.82
N ASP A 47 -17.28 10.40 9.60
CA ASP A 47 -16.04 10.03 10.31
C ASP A 47 -16.25 8.79 11.21
N ASP A 48 -17.46 8.64 11.77
CA ASP A 48 -17.83 7.51 12.64
C ASP A 48 -18.48 6.34 11.89
N ASP A 49 -18.80 6.52 10.60
CA ASP A 49 -19.29 5.45 9.73
C ASP A 49 -18.10 4.59 9.29
N LEU A 50 -17.77 3.56 10.08
CA LEU A 50 -16.66 2.67 9.80
C LEU A 50 -17.13 1.33 9.20
N ILE A 51 -16.22 0.64 8.53
CA ILE A 51 -16.37 -0.72 8.03
C ILE A 51 -15.19 -1.56 8.48
N LEU A 52 -15.49 -2.72 9.09
CA LEU A 52 -14.50 -3.76 9.34
C LEU A 52 -14.43 -4.69 8.12
N THR A 53 -13.23 -4.89 7.60
CA THR A 53 -12.99 -5.90 6.57
C THR A 53 -11.98 -6.90 7.11
N THR A 54 -12.32 -8.19 7.08
CA THR A 54 -11.37 -9.26 7.40
C THR A 54 -10.94 -9.97 6.13
N ILE A 55 -9.64 -10.25 6.05
CA ILE A 55 -9.05 -11.04 4.97
C ILE A 55 -8.12 -12.09 5.55
N GLU A 56 -8.03 -13.22 4.89
CA GLU A 56 -7.12 -14.29 5.23
C GLU A 56 -5.93 -14.32 4.27
N LEU A 57 -4.73 -14.39 4.84
CA LEU A 57 -3.49 -14.67 4.13
C LEU A 57 -3.10 -16.13 4.35
N GLU A 58 -2.61 -16.76 3.29
CA GLU A 58 -2.05 -18.11 3.37
C GLU A 58 -0.83 -18.14 4.29
N ASN A 59 -0.83 -19.06 5.26
CA ASN A 59 0.24 -19.19 6.24
C ASN A 59 1.04 -20.49 6.06
N THR A 60 1.77 -20.59 4.95
CA THR A 60 2.53 -21.80 4.58
C THR A 60 3.61 -22.20 5.60
N LYS A 61 4.09 -21.25 6.41
CA LYS A 61 5.15 -21.47 7.41
C LYS A 61 4.66 -21.51 8.86
N MET A 62 3.34 -21.60 9.09
CA MET A 62 2.74 -21.61 10.44
C MET A 62 3.25 -20.47 11.33
N ILE A 63 3.39 -19.28 10.75
CA ILE A 63 3.81 -18.08 11.47
C ILE A 63 2.68 -17.67 12.40
N ASN A 64 2.94 -17.69 13.70
CA ASN A 64 2.01 -17.20 14.70
C ASN A 64 2.22 -15.70 14.92
N LEU A 65 1.23 -14.89 14.56
CA LEU A 65 1.26 -13.44 14.67
C LEU A 65 0.03 -12.95 15.42
N TYR A 66 0.29 -12.11 16.40
CA TYR A 66 -0.75 -11.38 17.11
C TYR A 66 -0.39 -9.91 17.19
N HIS A 67 -1.30 -9.06 16.73
CA HIS A 67 -1.18 -7.61 16.85
C HIS A 67 -2.57 -7.01 16.94
N GLN A 68 -2.74 -6.00 17.78
CA GLN A 68 -3.99 -5.26 17.86
C GLN A 68 -3.69 -3.78 18.05
N SER A 69 -4.41 -2.97 17.30
CA SER A 69 -4.41 -1.51 17.35
C SER A 69 -5.84 -1.00 17.26
N ASN A 70 -6.02 0.33 17.22
CA ASN A 70 -7.35 0.94 17.17
C ASN A 70 -8.05 0.73 15.80
N ASP A 71 -7.27 0.62 14.72
CA ASP A 71 -7.74 0.62 13.34
C ASP A 71 -7.47 -0.71 12.60
N PHE A 72 -6.70 -1.63 13.19
CA PHE A 72 -6.53 -2.98 12.64
C PHE A 72 -6.08 -4.02 13.68
N PHE A 73 -6.30 -5.29 13.37
CA PHE A 73 -5.78 -6.43 14.12
C PHE A 73 -5.22 -7.51 13.20
N ILE A 74 -4.35 -8.34 13.77
CA ILE A 74 -3.76 -9.54 13.18
C ILE A 74 -3.92 -10.67 14.18
N THR A 75 -4.45 -11.79 13.72
CA THR A 75 -4.56 -13.04 14.49
C THR A 75 -4.32 -14.24 13.59
N ASN A 76 -4.19 -15.43 14.16
CA ASN A 76 -4.32 -16.67 13.42
C ASN A 76 -5.77 -17.18 13.55
N ASN A 77 -6.38 -17.61 12.45
CA ASN A 77 -7.72 -18.22 12.46
C ASN A 77 -7.66 -19.71 12.83
N ILE A 78 -8.82 -20.39 12.89
CA ILE A 78 -8.92 -21.81 13.24
C ILE A 78 -8.15 -22.72 12.26
N LYS A 79 -7.89 -22.26 11.03
CA LYS A 79 -7.11 -22.97 10.02
C LYS A 79 -5.62 -22.62 10.07
N GLU A 80 -5.18 -21.91 11.12
CA GLU A 80 -3.83 -21.37 11.29
C GLU A 80 -3.40 -20.34 10.23
N ASN A 81 -4.33 -19.88 9.37
CA ASN A 81 -4.08 -18.78 8.44
C ASN A 81 -3.98 -17.45 9.19
N ILE A 82 -3.25 -16.50 8.62
CA ILE A 82 -3.13 -15.16 9.19
C ILE A 82 -4.38 -14.37 8.78
N GLU A 83 -5.21 -14.00 9.75
CA GLU A 83 -6.36 -13.13 9.55
C GLU A 83 -5.98 -11.69 9.88
N ILE A 84 -6.29 -10.78 8.95
CA ILE A 84 -6.10 -9.34 9.13
C ILE A 84 -7.47 -8.68 9.12
N GLY A 85 -7.83 -8.03 10.21
CA GLY A 85 -9.01 -7.18 10.29
C GLY A 85 -8.64 -5.71 10.18
N THR A 86 -9.27 -4.97 9.26
CA THR A 86 -9.01 -3.54 9.03
C THR A 86 -10.27 -2.73 9.19
N ILE A 87 -10.17 -1.63 9.93
CA ILE A 87 -11.25 -0.69 10.20
C ILE A 87 -10.97 0.55 9.35
N THR A 88 -11.86 0.85 8.42
CA THR A 88 -11.72 1.95 7.46
C THR A 88 -13.04 2.73 7.36
N PRO A 89 -13.05 3.96 6.86
CA PRO A 89 -14.31 4.69 6.68
C PRO A 89 -15.17 4.08 5.56
N ASP A 90 -16.49 4.04 5.76
CA ASP A 90 -17.49 3.57 4.79
C ASP A 90 -18.05 4.76 3.99
N TRP A 91 -17.19 5.37 3.17
CA TRP A 91 -17.53 6.53 2.33
C TRP A 91 -18.54 6.23 1.22
N THR A 92 -18.74 4.96 0.88
CA THR A 92 -19.74 4.52 -0.09
C THR A 92 -21.15 4.41 0.50
N LYS A 93 -21.27 4.26 1.82
CA LYS A 93 -22.57 4.17 2.50
C LYS A 93 -23.42 5.40 2.23
N GLY A 94 -24.67 5.19 1.86
CA GLY A 94 -25.65 6.25 1.71
C GLY A 94 -25.40 7.23 0.54
N LEU A 95 -24.40 7.03 -0.32
CA LEU A 95 -24.13 7.90 -1.47
C LEU A 95 -25.36 8.13 -2.35
N ARG A 96 -26.22 7.12 -2.51
CA ARG A 96 -27.43 7.21 -3.35
C ARG A 96 -28.45 8.24 -2.86
N HIS A 97 -28.44 8.58 -1.56
CA HIS A 97 -29.29 9.65 -1.01
C HIS A 97 -28.86 11.02 -1.54
N ASN A 98 -27.56 11.21 -1.74
CA ASN A 98 -26.95 12.47 -2.17
C ASN A 98 -26.82 12.59 -3.68
N PHE A 99 -26.55 11.47 -4.37
CA PHE A 99 -26.41 11.43 -5.82
C PHE A 99 -27.59 10.67 -6.43
N LYS A 100 -28.67 11.40 -6.76
CA LYS A 100 -29.89 10.81 -7.33
C LYS A 100 -29.78 10.46 -8.82
N HIS A 101 -28.90 11.14 -9.54
CA HIS A 101 -28.65 10.86 -10.96
C HIS A 101 -27.69 9.68 -11.09
N GLU A 102 -28.08 8.69 -11.89
CA GLU A 102 -27.36 7.41 -12.03
C GLU A 102 -25.93 7.59 -12.52
N GLU A 103 -25.71 8.29 -13.65
CA GLU A 103 -24.36 8.59 -14.16
C GLU A 103 -23.44 9.25 -13.12
N ILE A 104 -24.00 10.18 -12.33
CA ILE A 104 -23.24 10.91 -11.30
C ILE A 104 -22.93 9.98 -10.13
N TYR A 105 -23.93 9.21 -9.69
CA TYR A 105 -23.80 8.25 -8.62
C TYR A 105 -22.75 7.19 -8.95
N ASP A 106 -22.82 6.57 -10.12
CA ASP A 106 -21.89 5.52 -10.52
C ASP A 106 -20.46 6.04 -10.55
N TYR A 107 -20.25 7.20 -11.17
CA TYR A 107 -18.94 7.83 -11.25
C TYR A 107 -18.35 8.14 -9.86
N VAL A 108 -19.13 8.78 -8.98
CA VAL A 108 -18.68 9.15 -7.64
C VAL A 108 -18.50 7.90 -6.76
N SER A 109 -19.42 6.94 -6.85
CA SER A 109 -19.36 5.68 -6.11
C SER A 109 -18.16 4.85 -6.51
N TRP A 110 -17.80 4.81 -7.79
CA TRP A 110 -16.58 4.11 -8.24
C TRP A 110 -15.34 4.73 -7.65
N PHE A 111 -15.21 6.05 -7.66
CA PHE A 111 -14.09 6.72 -7.05
C PHE A 111 -13.93 6.33 -5.57
N PHE A 112 -14.97 6.54 -4.76
CA PHE A 112 -14.91 6.23 -3.33
C PHE A 112 -14.70 4.74 -3.07
N HIS A 113 -15.28 3.86 -3.88
CA HIS A 113 -15.03 2.43 -3.79
C HIS A 113 -13.54 2.09 -3.96
N PHE A 114 -12.88 2.62 -4.99
CA PHE A 114 -11.45 2.37 -5.20
C PHE A 114 -10.58 2.99 -4.11
N VAL A 115 -10.95 4.16 -3.59
CA VAL A 115 -10.26 4.76 -2.46
C VAL A 115 -10.38 3.86 -1.22
N GLU A 116 -11.57 3.37 -0.87
CA GLU A 116 -11.75 2.43 0.24
C GLU A 116 -10.93 1.15 0.04
N GLN A 117 -10.91 0.60 -1.17
CA GLN A 117 -10.08 -0.57 -1.51
C GLN A 117 -8.59 -0.29 -1.30
N TYR A 118 -8.13 0.90 -1.67
CA TYR A 118 -6.75 1.31 -1.42
C TYR A 118 -6.44 1.35 0.08
N LEU A 119 -7.31 1.94 0.91
CA LEU A 119 -7.10 2.01 2.37
C LEU A 119 -7.01 0.62 3.01
N LYS A 120 -7.84 -0.33 2.57
CA LYS A 120 -7.81 -1.71 3.07
C LYS A 120 -6.52 -2.41 2.66
N ARG A 121 -6.17 -2.34 1.37
CA ARG A 121 -4.95 -2.94 0.82
C ARG A 121 -3.68 -2.34 1.38
N ALA A 122 -3.70 -1.06 1.75
CA ALA A 122 -2.60 -0.38 2.44
C ALA A 122 -2.24 -1.10 3.74
N LYS A 123 -3.21 -1.42 4.59
CA LYS A 123 -2.93 -2.19 5.82
C LYS A 123 -2.51 -3.63 5.53
N TYR A 124 -3.12 -4.27 4.53
CA TYR A 124 -2.70 -5.63 4.15
C TYR A 124 -1.24 -5.67 3.72
N ILE A 125 -0.80 -4.72 2.90
CA ILE A 125 0.59 -4.69 2.43
C ILE A 125 1.58 -4.35 3.55
N GLU A 126 1.18 -3.59 4.59
CA GLU A 126 2.01 -3.40 5.79
C GLU A 126 2.34 -4.75 6.44
N VAL A 127 1.31 -5.59 6.64
CA VAL A 127 1.48 -6.91 7.24
C VAL A 127 2.29 -7.84 6.35
N MET A 128 1.92 -7.95 5.07
CA MET A 128 2.63 -8.80 4.10
C MET A 128 4.09 -8.36 3.96
N GLY A 129 4.35 -7.05 3.89
CA GLY A 129 5.70 -6.49 3.81
C GLY A 129 6.53 -6.75 5.06
N ALA A 130 5.94 -6.60 6.25
CA ALA A 130 6.62 -6.93 7.51
C ALA A 130 6.93 -8.43 7.62
N ILE A 131 6.02 -9.31 7.17
CA ILE A 131 6.29 -10.75 7.11
C ILE A 131 7.43 -11.04 6.13
N ALA A 132 7.38 -10.46 4.93
CA ALA A 132 8.42 -10.61 3.91
C ALA A 132 9.81 -10.20 4.42
N LEU A 133 9.91 -9.05 5.10
CA LEU A 133 11.18 -8.54 5.61
C LEU A 133 11.74 -9.38 6.78
N VAL A 134 10.88 -9.95 7.63
CA VAL A 134 11.32 -10.64 8.87
C VAL A 134 11.47 -12.14 8.68
N TYR A 135 10.60 -12.74 7.88
CA TYR A 135 10.53 -14.19 7.70
C TYR A 135 11.02 -14.64 6.32
N ASN A 136 11.41 -13.70 5.44
CA ASN A 136 11.82 -13.98 4.07
C ASN A 136 10.81 -14.91 3.36
N THR A 137 9.54 -14.55 3.46
CA THR A 137 8.42 -15.39 3.01
C THR A 137 7.37 -14.50 2.37
N PRO A 138 6.97 -14.77 1.12
CA PRO A 138 5.81 -14.11 0.55
C PRO A 138 4.55 -14.68 1.19
N THR A 139 3.55 -13.83 1.37
CA THR A 139 2.19 -14.22 1.75
C THR A 139 1.25 -13.83 0.63
N SER A 140 0.33 -14.72 0.27
CA SER A 140 -0.68 -14.50 -0.77
C SER A 140 -2.06 -14.36 -0.13
N PHE A 141 -2.96 -13.67 -0.82
CA PHE A 141 -4.38 -13.64 -0.42
C PHE A 141 -5.02 -15.00 -0.72
N TYR A 142 -5.73 -15.57 0.24
CA TYR A 142 -6.53 -16.77 -0.01
C TYR A 142 -7.79 -16.37 -0.79
N THR A 143 -7.97 -16.92 -2.01
CA THR A 143 -8.99 -16.45 -2.97
C THR A 143 -10.44 -16.74 -2.58
N SER A 144 -10.70 -17.48 -1.49
CA SER A 144 -12.04 -17.97 -1.16
C SER A 144 -12.66 -17.45 0.15
N SER A 145 -12.02 -16.56 0.92
CA SER A 145 -12.47 -16.24 2.29
C SER A 145 -12.29 -14.77 2.70
N GLY A 146 -12.70 -13.84 1.84
CA GLY A 146 -12.89 -12.44 2.26
C GLY A 146 -14.28 -12.25 2.88
N ASN A 147 -14.36 -12.06 4.21
CA ASN A 147 -15.60 -11.69 4.86
C ASN A 147 -15.68 -10.17 4.97
N TYR A 148 -16.63 -9.58 4.25
CA TYR A 148 -16.96 -8.16 4.38
C TYR A 148 -18.11 -8.02 5.37
N VAL A 149 -17.83 -7.51 6.57
CA VAL A 149 -18.88 -7.28 7.56
C VAL A 149 -18.92 -5.82 7.96
N ARG A 150 -20.01 -5.15 7.59
CA ARG A 150 -20.24 -3.74 7.94
C ARG A 150 -20.74 -3.67 9.38
N TYR A 151 -19.94 -3.06 10.24
CA TYR A 151 -20.30 -2.76 11.62
C TYR A 151 -20.14 -1.26 11.85
N SER A 152 -21.06 -0.64 12.60
CA SER A 152 -20.72 0.62 13.27
C SER A 152 -19.64 0.35 14.32
N TYR A 153 -18.87 1.38 14.70
CA TYR A 153 -17.79 1.21 15.69
C TYR A 153 -18.31 0.65 17.02
N GLU A 154 -19.43 1.20 17.50
CA GLU A 154 -20.02 0.83 18.79
C GLU A 154 -20.76 -0.52 18.77
N ASP A 155 -21.44 -0.89 17.67
CA ASP A 155 -22.29 -2.09 17.64
C ASP A 155 -21.57 -3.38 17.25
N GLY A 156 -20.31 -3.32 16.80
CA GLY A 156 -19.61 -4.53 16.34
C GLY A 156 -18.09 -4.50 16.40
N VAL A 157 -17.45 -3.40 15.99
CA VAL A 157 -15.98 -3.33 15.93
C VAL A 157 -15.36 -3.49 17.32
N LYS A 158 -15.87 -2.76 18.32
CA LYS A 158 -15.39 -2.84 19.70
C LYS A 158 -15.47 -4.27 20.26
N SER A 159 -16.57 -4.97 20.02
CA SER A 159 -16.75 -6.36 20.48
C SER A 159 -15.75 -7.34 19.87
N ILE A 160 -15.32 -7.11 18.62
CA ILE A 160 -14.35 -7.94 17.91
C ILE A 160 -12.94 -7.67 18.45
N LEU A 161 -12.61 -6.39 18.64
CA LEU A 161 -11.36 -5.99 19.29
C LEU A 161 -11.27 -6.53 20.72
N ASP A 162 -12.37 -6.49 21.49
CA ASP A 162 -12.41 -6.99 22.87
C ASP A 162 -12.26 -8.53 22.91
N LYS A 163 -12.90 -9.26 21.98
CA LYS A 163 -12.72 -10.72 21.86
C LYS A 163 -11.27 -11.10 21.56
N ASN A 164 -10.64 -10.37 20.63
CA ASN A 164 -9.27 -10.65 20.24
C ASN A 164 -8.25 -10.25 21.31
N SER A 165 -8.55 -9.22 22.12
CA SER A 165 -7.66 -8.70 23.18
C SER A 165 -7.21 -9.75 24.23
N ASN A 166 -7.97 -10.84 24.37
CA ASN A 166 -7.67 -11.94 25.29
C ASN A 166 -6.68 -12.97 24.73
N ASN A 167 -6.34 -12.92 23.44
CA ASN A 167 -5.31 -13.76 22.84
C ASN A 167 -3.92 -13.18 23.12
N LYS A 168 -3.47 -13.26 24.38
CA LYS A 168 -2.10 -12.87 24.73
C LYS A 168 -1.14 -14.00 24.40
N ILE A 169 -0.09 -13.67 23.66
CA ILE A 169 1.09 -14.54 23.52
C ILE A 169 1.96 -14.29 24.75
N ASP A 170 2.13 -15.31 25.60
CA ASP A 170 2.87 -15.21 26.87
C ASP A 170 4.38 -14.89 26.68
N MET A 171 4.97 -15.25 25.54
CA MET A 171 6.37 -14.95 25.24
C MET A 171 6.59 -14.71 23.74
N LEU A 172 6.97 -13.49 23.37
CA LEU A 172 7.28 -13.14 21.98
C LEU A 172 8.70 -13.61 21.61
N SER A 173 8.80 -14.34 20.49
CA SER A 173 10.08 -14.68 19.87
C SER A 173 10.80 -13.43 19.33
N ARG A 174 12.12 -13.53 19.11
CA ARG A 174 12.91 -12.44 18.49
C ARG A 174 12.34 -11.99 17.14
N LYS A 175 11.85 -12.94 16.32
CA LYS A 175 11.21 -12.63 15.04
C LYS A 175 9.91 -11.87 15.23
N GLN A 176 9.08 -12.24 16.21
CA GLN A 176 7.85 -11.49 16.50
C GLN A 176 8.13 -10.07 17.00
N ILE A 177 9.15 -9.88 17.84
CA ILE A 177 9.59 -8.54 18.28
C ILE A 177 10.03 -7.70 17.07
N LEU A 178 10.83 -8.29 16.18
CA LEU A 178 11.28 -7.62 14.96
C LEU A 178 10.10 -7.31 14.03
N PHE A 179 9.14 -8.23 13.88
CA PHE A 179 7.92 -8.02 13.13
C PHE A 179 7.13 -6.82 13.66
N THR A 180 6.88 -6.75 14.97
CA THR A 180 6.18 -5.62 15.58
C THR A 180 6.93 -4.30 15.36
N ARG A 181 8.27 -4.31 15.43
CA ARG A 181 9.10 -3.13 15.13
C ARG A 181 8.98 -2.70 13.67
N ILE A 182 9.08 -3.62 12.71
CA ILE A 182 8.95 -3.29 11.29
C ILE A 182 7.54 -2.79 10.99
N LEU A 183 6.52 -3.46 11.53
CA LEU A 183 5.13 -3.05 11.38
C LEU A 183 4.88 -1.63 11.90
N SER A 184 5.45 -1.26 13.06
CA SER A 184 5.27 0.09 13.62
C SER A 184 5.98 1.21 12.83
N LEU A 185 7.05 0.87 12.11
CA LEU A 185 7.70 1.79 11.17
C LEU A 185 6.91 1.94 9.87
N THR A 186 6.08 0.98 9.53
CA THR A 186 5.45 0.91 8.21
C THR A 186 4.19 1.76 8.11
N ASN A 187 3.99 2.38 6.95
CA ASN A 187 2.84 3.18 6.63
C ASN A 187 2.41 2.93 5.17
N GLY A 188 1.59 1.91 4.97
CA GLY A 188 1.10 1.48 3.66
C GLY A 188 0.07 2.42 3.04
N TYR A 189 -0.41 3.43 3.78
CA TYR A 189 -1.21 4.50 3.18
C TYR A 189 -0.39 5.44 2.30
N ASP A 190 0.91 5.53 2.57
CA ASP A 190 1.84 6.22 1.71
C ASP A 190 2.06 5.42 0.42
N HIS A 191 1.66 5.97 -0.72
CA HIS A 191 1.70 5.26 -1.99
C HIS A 191 3.10 4.80 -2.41
N PHE A 192 4.17 5.48 -1.98
CA PHE A 192 5.53 5.01 -2.26
C PHE A 192 5.87 3.79 -1.41
N ILE A 193 5.57 3.82 -0.11
CA ILE A 193 5.79 2.69 0.79
C ILE A 193 4.96 1.49 0.38
N HIS A 194 3.69 1.70 0.04
CA HIS A 194 2.80 0.68 -0.51
C HIS A 194 3.43 -0.01 -1.72
N LYS A 195 3.82 0.76 -2.75
CA LYS A 195 4.40 0.21 -3.97
C LYS A 195 5.72 -0.49 -3.70
N MET A 196 6.56 0.06 -2.82
CA MET A 196 7.86 -0.52 -2.48
C MET A 196 7.69 -1.91 -1.85
N LEU A 197 6.82 -2.03 -0.85
CA LEU A 197 6.52 -3.31 -0.20
C LEU A 197 5.85 -4.29 -1.15
N PHE A 198 4.91 -3.82 -1.98
CA PHE A 198 4.26 -4.66 -2.99
C PHE A 198 5.27 -5.28 -3.96
N ASN A 199 6.21 -4.50 -4.50
CA ASN A 199 7.21 -5.04 -5.42
C ASN A 199 8.20 -5.97 -4.72
N TYR A 200 8.54 -5.71 -3.45
CA TYR A 200 9.40 -6.59 -2.66
C TYR A 200 8.73 -7.94 -2.35
N VAL A 201 7.47 -7.93 -1.89
CA VAL A 201 6.68 -9.16 -1.70
C VAL A 201 6.56 -9.91 -3.03
N LYS A 202 6.33 -9.19 -4.14
CA LYS A 202 6.23 -9.80 -5.46
C LYS A 202 7.54 -10.45 -5.91
N ALA A 203 8.68 -9.83 -5.62
CA ALA A 203 9.99 -10.42 -5.90
C ALA A 203 10.15 -11.76 -5.19
N LEU A 204 9.76 -11.88 -3.92
CA LEU A 204 9.80 -13.14 -3.18
C LEU A 204 8.88 -14.21 -3.77
N GLU A 205 7.67 -13.84 -4.20
CA GLU A 205 6.75 -14.78 -4.88
C GLU A 205 7.36 -15.34 -6.17
N LEU A 206 7.93 -14.44 -6.99
CA LEU A 206 8.55 -14.80 -8.27
C LEU A 206 9.79 -15.67 -8.05
N ASN A 207 10.60 -15.35 -7.03
CA ASN A 207 11.77 -16.10 -6.66
C ASN A 207 11.40 -17.54 -6.25
N ASN A 208 10.38 -17.69 -5.39
CA ASN A 208 9.90 -19.00 -4.97
C ASN A 208 9.32 -19.84 -6.11
N ALA A 209 8.87 -19.18 -7.19
CA ALA A 209 8.38 -19.82 -8.40
C ALA A 209 9.45 -19.97 -9.50
N ASN A 210 10.72 -19.65 -9.22
CA ASN A 210 11.86 -19.71 -10.14
C ASN A 210 11.75 -18.77 -11.37
N PHE A 211 11.02 -17.66 -11.24
CA PHE A 211 10.97 -16.59 -12.25
C PHE A 211 12.07 -15.54 -11.96
N LEU A 212 13.31 -15.86 -12.31
CA LEU A 212 14.50 -15.09 -11.87
C LEU A 212 14.57 -13.71 -12.53
N GLU A 213 14.27 -13.59 -13.82
CA GLU A 213 14.32 -12.31 -14.55
C GLU A 213 13.27 -11.32 -13.99
N GLU A 214 12.06 -11.81 -13.73
CA GLU A 214 10.98 -11.04 -13.12
C GLU A 214 11.30 -10.70 -11.66
N THR A 215 11.98 -11.59 -10.93
CA THR A 215 12.47 -11.33 -9.57
C THR A 215 13.42 -10.13 -9.56
N MET A 216 14.44 -10.12 -10.42
CA MET A 216 15.39 -9.00 -10.53
C MET A 216 14.70 -7.71 -10.95
N THR A 217 13.74 -7.79 -11.86
CA THR A 217 12.94 -6.64 -12.29
C THR A 217 12.12 -6.07 -11.13
N ALA A 218 11.50 -6.92 -10.30
CA ALA A 218 10.74 -6.49 -9.13
C ALA A 218 11.63 -5.89 -8.02
N LEU A 219 12.83 -6.46 -7.81
CA LEU A 219 13.83 -5.90 -6.89
C LEU A 219 14.34 -4.53 -7.38
N ASP A 220 14.73 -4.38 -8.65
CA ASP A 220 15.16 -3.09 -9.19
C ASP A 220 14.02 -2.05 -9.12
N LYS A 221 12.77 -2.46 -9.36
CA LYS A 221 11.61 -1.59 -9.21
C LYS A 221 11.43 -1.09 -7.78
N THR A 222 11.71 -1.94 -6.79
CA THR A 222 11.72 -1.55 -5.38
C THR A 222 12.77 -0.45 -5.11
N VAL A 223 13.98 -0.61 -5.66
CA VAL A 223 15.06 0.38 -5.57
C VAL A 223 14.68 1.69 -6.28
N ASN A 224 14.09 1.59 -7.48
CA ASN A 224 13.64 2.75 -8.25
C ASN A 224 12.57 3.56 -7.48
N ILE A 225 11.72 2.90 -6.69
CA ILE A 225 10.76 3.60 -5.82
C ILE A 225 11.49 4.34 -4.69
N ALA A 226 12.52 3.74 -4.08
CA ALA A 226 13.36 4.44 -3.09
C ALA A 226 14.07 5.66 -3.70
N GLU A 227 14.53 5.57 -4.96
CA GLU A 227 15.08 6.70 -5.73
C GLU A 227 14.04 7.83 -5.93
N GLN A 228 12.79 7.47 -6.22
CA GLN A 228 11.69 8.44 -6.34
C GLN A 228 11.42 9.16 -5.01
N ILE A 229 11.42 8.42 -3.89
CA ILE A 229 11.24 8.99 -2.55
C ILE A 229 12.30 10.06 -2.26
N ILE A 230 13.59 9.76 -2.47
CA ILE A 230 14.65 10.73 -2.19
C ILE A 230 14.60 11.95 -3.12
N ARG A 231 14.17 11.76 -4.37
CA ARG A 231 14.04 12.86 -5.33
C ARG A 231 12.89 13.79 -4.97
N GLU A 232 11.72 13.21 -4.70
CA GLU A 232 10.49 13.99 -4.52
C GLU A 232 10.35 14.57 -3.12
N ARG A 233 10.87 13.91 -2.09
CA ARG A 233 10.73 14.35 -0.69
C ARG A 233 11.96 15.06 -0.15
N TYR A 234 13.14 14.72 -0.67
CA TYR A 234 14.41 15.26 -0.16
C TYR A 234 15.14 16.12 -1.21
N GLY A 235 14.57 16.29 -2.41
CA GLY A 235 15.14 17.16 -3.44
C GLY A 235 16.47 16.67 -4.03
N ILE A 236 16.83 15.40 -3.80
CA ILE A 236 18.07 14.81 -4.29
C ILE A 236 17.84 14.36 -5.73
N ASN A 237 18.28 15.17 -6.69
CA ASN A 237 18.11 14.91 -8.10
C ASN A 237 19.46 14.93 -8.82
N GLU A 238 20.07 13.76 -8.92
CA GLU A 238 21.41 13.57 -9.49
C GLU A 238 21.33 12.82 -10.82
N LYS A 239 22.32 13.03 -11.70
CA LYS A 239 22.39 12.30 -12.99
C LYS A 239 22.48 10.79 -12.77
N ASN A 240 23.18 10.35 -11.71
CA ASN A 240 23.20 8.96 -11.27
C ASN A 240 22.40 8.82 -9.97
N GLN A 241 21.08 8.69 -10.12
CA GLN A 241 20.15 8.64 -8.99
C GLN A 241 20.36 7.42 -8.08
N LYS A 242 20.76 6.27 -8.64
CA LYS A 242 21.10 5.06 -7.85
C LYS A 242 22.28 5.29 -6.92
N LEU A 243 23.35 5.89 -7.45
CA LEU A 243 24.52 6.21 -6.63
C LEU A 243 24.16 7.23 -5.54
N ALA A 244 23.35 8.24 -5.89
CA ALA A 244 22.85 9.22 -4.92
C ALA A 244 22.03 8.55 -3.81
N LEU A 245 21.17 7.58 -4.13
CA LEU A 245 20.46 6.76 -3.14
C LEU A 245 21.41 6.00 -2.22
N CYS A 246 22.40 5.31 -2.80
CA CYS A 246 23.36 4.53 -2.03
C CYS A 246 24.16 5.41 -1.06
N GLN A 247 24.58 6.60 -1.51
CA GLN A 247 25.29 7.58 -0.68
C GLN A 247 24.38 8.16 0.40
N PHE A 248 23.15 8.54 0.05
CA PHE A 248 22.17 9.12 0.97
C PHE A 248 21.80 8.14 2.10
N LEU A 249 21.67 6.86 1.78
CA LEU A 249 21.39 5.80 2.74
C LEU A 249 22.65 5.26 3.43
N SER A 250 23.84 5.81 3.14
CA SER A 250 25.13 5.35 3.67
C SER A 250 25.34 3.85 3.49
N LEU A 251 25.08 3.33 2.29
CA LEU A 251 25.37 1.95 1.93
C LEU A 251 26.87 1.74 1.73
N SER A 252 27.35 0.53 2.02
CA SER A 252 28.75 0.18 1.82
C SER A 252 29.11 0.13 0.33
N ARG A 253 30.41 0.12 0.02
CA ARG A 253 30.89 -0.05 -1.36
C ARG A 253 30.44 -1.37 -1.98
N ILE A 254 30.36 -2.44 -1.18
CA ILE A 254 29.91 -3.75 -1.64
C ILE A 254 28.41 -3.69 -1.98
N GLU A 255 27.61 -3.12 -1.08
CA GLU A 255 26.17 -2.94 -1.28
C GLU A 255 25.86 -2.08 -2.50
N THR A 256 26.62 -1.00 -2.71
CA THR A 256 26.48 -0.14 -3.89
C THR A 256 26.75 -0.90 -5.18
N LYS A 257 27.81 -1.73 -5.21
CA LYS A 257 28.10 -2.59 -6.36
C LYS A 257 26.98 -3.61 -6.64
N SER A 258 26.38 -4.17 -5.60
CA SER A 258 25.24 -5.09 -5.76
C SER A 258 24.05 -4.39 -6.42
N ILE A 259 23.73 -3.16 -6.02
CA ILE A 259 22.65 -2.38 -6.64
C ILE A 259 22.96 -2.00 -8.09
N GLU A 260 24.21 -1.63 -8.39
CA GLU A 260 24.64 -1.38 -9.78
C GLU A 260 24.54 -2.64 -10.64
N HIS A 261 24.92 -3.80 -10.08
CA HIS A 261 24.82 -5.08 -10.76
C HIS A 261 23.36 -5.49 -11.01
N LEU A 262 22.48 -5.32 -10.02
CA LEU A 262 21.04 -5.56 -10.17
C LEU A 262 20.44 -4.74 -11.33
N TYR A 263 20.81 -3.46 -11.43
CA TYR A 263 20.37 -2.61 -12.54
C TYR A 263 20.91 -3.08 -13.91
N GLN A 264 22.17 -3.51 -13.97
CA GLN A 264 22.76 -4.07 -15.18
C GLN A 264 22.04 -5.34 -15.64
N LEU A 265 21.74 -6.26 -14.71
CA LEU A 265 20.98 -7.48 -14.99
C LEU A 265 19.61 -7.16 -15.56
N ARG A 266 18.85 -6.25 -14.92
CA ARG A 266 17.55 -5.80 -15.42
C ARG A 266 17.63 -5.22 -16.84
N ASN A 267 18.65 -4.42 -17.14
CA ASN A 267 18.82 -3.86 -18.47
C ASN A 267 19.22 -4.92 -19.51
N TYR A 268 20.02 -5.91 -19.11
CA TYR A 268 20.40 -7.02 -19.97
C TYR A 268 19.17 -7.84 -20.39
N PHE A 269 18.27 -8.18 -19.47
CA PHE A 269 17.01 -8.87 -19.78
C PHE A 269 16.13 -8.05 -20.73
N GLY A 270 15.98 -6.75 -20.43
CA GLY A 270 15.17 -5.85 -21.27
C GLY A 270 15.72 -5.64 -22.68
N SER A 271 17.04 -5.75 -22.87
CA SER A 271 17.70 -5.53 -24.16
C SER A 271 17.84 -6.81 -24.99
N HIS A 272 17.94 -7.98 -24.34
CA HIS A 272 18.16 -9.26 -25.01
C HIS A 272 17.34 -10.42 -24.41
N PRO A 273 16.00 -10.42 -24.57
CA PRO A 273 15.11 -11.47 -24.04
C PRO A 273 15.39 -12.90 -24.58
N SER A 274 16.24 -13.03 -25.61
CA SER A 274 16.52 -14.28 -26.31
C SER A 274 17.98 -14.74 -26.24
N ALA A 275 18.88 -13.99 -25.58
CA ALA A 275 20.32 -14.31 -25.54
C ALA A 275 20.73 -15.12 -24.31
N SER A 276 20.01 -14.98 -23.20
CA SER A 276 20.09 -15.90 -22.06
C SER A 276 19.19 -17.10 -22.34
N LYS A 277 19.79 -18.29 -22.44
CA LYS A 277 19.01 -19.50 -22.20
C LYS A 277 18.58 -19.43 -20.73
N TRP A 278 17.27 -19.23 -20.49
CA TRP A 278 16.71 -19.02 -19.15
C TRP A 278 17.10 -20.12 -18.14
N TRP A 279 17.44 -21.33 -18.60
CA TRP A 279 17.90 -22.43 -17.75
C TRP A 279 19.37 -22.34 -17.30
N ASP A 280 20.23 -21.54 -17.96
CA ASP A 280 21.64 -21.36 -17.59
C ASP A 280 21.81 -20.20 -16.57
N PHE A 281 20.73 -19.48 -16.21
CA PHE A 281 20.83 -18.28 -15.36
C PHE A 281 21.34 -18.59 -13.94
N ALA A 282 20.80 -19.64 -13.32
CA ALA A 282 21.25 -20.10 -12.01
C ALA A 282 22.72 -20.57 -12.02
N GLU A 283 23.23 -21.00 -13.18
CA GLU A 283 24.65 -21.37 -13.36
C GLU A 283 25.56 -20.16 -13.61
N LEU A 284 25.04 -19.13 -14.28
CA LEU A 284 25.78 -17.91 -14.62
C LEU A 284 25.84 -16.91 -13.46
N TYR A 285 24.85 -16.89 -12.58
CA TYR A 285 24.74 -15.93 -11.47
C TYR A 285 24.41 -16.54 -10.08
N PRO A 286 25.02 -17.68 -9.68
CA PRO A 286 24.62 -18.47 -8.51
C PRO A 286 24.73 -17.75 -7.15
N GLU A 287 25.52 -16.68 -7.06
CA GLU A 287 25.84 -15.98 -5.79
C GLU A 287 25.18 -14.61 -5.65
N SER A 288 24.30 -14.21 -6.58
CA SER A 288 23.82 -12.83 -6.65
C SER A 288 22.45 -12.58 -5.99
N GLU A 289 21.59 -13.60 -5.92
CA GLU A 289 20.17 -13.42 -5.57
C GLU A 289 19.94 -13.10 -4.09
N GLU A 290 20.48 -13.93 -3.19
CA GLU A 290 20.39 -13.69 -1.74
C GLU A 290 20.98 -12.33 -1.36
N VAL A 291 22.11 -11.98 -1.97
CA VAL A 291 22.74 -10.67 -1.78
C VAL A 291 21.82 -9.54 -2.20
N PHE A 292 21.10 -9.66 -3.32
CA PHE A 292 20.16 -8.63 -3.74
C PHE A 292 18.99 -8.49 -2.75
N PHE A 293 18.40 -9.58 -2.29
CA PHE A 293 17.35 -9.53 -1.26
C PHE A 293 17.84 -8.88 0.04
N ASP A 294 19.05 -9.19 0.49
CA ASP A 294 19.66 -8.59 1.68
C ASP A 294 19.88 -7.08 1.51
N VAL A 295 20.47 -6.64 0.40
CA VAL A 295 20.70 -5.20 0.18
C VAL A 295 19.39 -4.44 -0.02
N VAL A 296 18.45 -4.99 -0.78
CA VAL A 296 17.15 -4.36 -1.03
C VAL A 296 16.31 -4.29 0.25
N SER A 297 16.26 -5.35 1.05
CA SER A 297 15.57 -5.32 2.36
C SER A 297 16.18 -4.26 3.29
N LYS A 298 17.51 -4.11 3.30
CA LYS A 298 18.20 -3.05 4.05
C LYS A 298 17.82 -1.64 3.56
N ILE A 299 17.69 -1.45 2.24
CA ILE A 299 17.20 -0.18 1.65
C ILE A 299 15.79 0.10 2.15
N ILE A 300 14.88 -0.88 2.05
CA ILE A 300 13.50 -0.76 2.51
C ILE A 300 13.46 -0.33 3.99
N ILE A 301 14.18 -1.05 4.86
CA ILE A 301 14.20 -0.75 6.30
C ILE A 301 14.71 0.68 6.56
N LYS A 302 15.79 1.11 5.91
CA LYS A 302 16.29 2.49 6.05
C LYS A 302 15.28 3.53 5.57
N ILE A 303 14.57 3.27 4.48
CA ILE A 303 13.50 4.14 3.99
C ILE A 303 12.33 4.19 4.96
N LEU A 304 11.92 3.06 5.54
CA LEU A 304 10.87 3.01 6.57
C LEU A 304 11.27 3.79 7.82
N GLU A 305 12.51 3.64 8.30
CA GLU A 305 13.04 4.42 9.44
C GLU A 305 13.08 5.93 9.14
N LEU A 306 13.37 6.29 7.89
CA LEU A 306 13.39 7.68 7.44
C LEU A 306 11.97 8.26 7.31
N GLU A 307 11.03 7.51 6.69
CA GLU A 307 9.62 7.89 6.57
C GLU A 307 8.99 8.05 7.95
N SER A 308 9.22 7.11 8.86
CA SER A 308 8.65 7.14 10.21
C SER A 308 9.04 8.41 10.99
N LYS A 309 10.25 8.95 10.76
CA LYS A 309 10.73 10.20 11.39
C LYS A 309 10.25 11.46 10.69
N ASN A 310 9.88 11.37 9.40
CA ASN A 310 9.53 12.52 8.55
C ASN A 310 8.16 12.30 7.89
N ARG A 311 7.24 11.67 8.63
CA ARG A 311 5.98 11.16 8.09
C ARG A 311 5.14 12.28 7.49
N ILE A 312 4.76 12.10 6.23
CA ILE A 312 3.90 13.05 5.49
C ILE A 312 2.45 12.58 5.55
N VAL A 313 2.21 11.29 5.28
CA VAL A 313 0.86 10.70 5.32
C VAL A 313 0.61 10.15 6.71
N VAL A 314 -0.37 10.68 7.44
CA VAL A 314 -0.73 10.18 8.77
C VAL A 314 -1.34 8.77 8.66
N ASN A 315 -0.94 7.83 9.53
CA ASN A 315 -1.38 6.43 9.46
C ASN A 315 -2.39 6.02 10.55
N ASN A 316 -2.78 6.96 11.41
CA ASN A 316 -3.85 6.81 12.40
C ASN A 316 -4.55 8.18 12.56
N PRO A 317 -5.40 8.58 11.60
CA PRO A 317 -6.02 9.89 11.62
C PRO A 317 -7.14 9.99 12.65
N ASP A 318 -7.21 11.12 13.36
CA ASP A 318 -8.34 11.41 14.26
C ASP A 318 -9.66 11.59 13.49
N PHE A 319 -9.57 12.14 12.26
CA PHE A 319 -10.72 12.43 11.42
C PHE A 319 -10.44 12.03 9.96
N TRP A 320 -11.20 11.06 9.46
CA TRP A 320 -11.02 10.51 8.11
C TRP A 320 -11.34 11.52 7.01
N HIS A 321 -12.32 12.40 7.18
CA HIS A 321 -12.61 13.44 6.18
C HIS A 321 -11.43 14.40 5.97
N ASN A 322 -10.80 14.85 7.06
CA ASN A 322 -9.62 15.72 6.99
C ASN A 322 -8.46 14.99 6.34
N TRP A 323 -8.20 13.76 6.77
CA TRP A 323 -7.18 12.91 6.18
C TRP A 323 -7.37 12.75 4.67
N PHE A 324 -8.60 12.52 4.21
CA PHE A 324 -8.91 12.45 2.79
C PHE A 324 -8.53 13.74 2.07
N PHE A 325 -8.92 14.91 2.58
CA PHE A 325 -8.62 16.19 1.92
C PHE A 325 -7.16 16.63 2.01
N ASP A 326 -6.38 16.12 2.97
CA ASP A 326 -4.93 16.32 2.99
C ASP A 326 -4.23 15.43 1.95
N ASN A 327 -4.81 14.27 1.65
CA ASN A 327 -4.18 13.23 0.82
C ASN A 327 -4.88 12.98 -0.53
N TRP A 328 -5.92 13.75 -0.89
CA TRP A 328 -6.78 13.45 -2.04
C TRP A 328 -6.01 13.36 -3.35
N LYS A 329 -4.94 14.17 -3.51
CA LYS A 329 -4.11 14.17 -4.72
C LYS A 329 -3.32 12.87 -4.88
N MET A 330 -2.80 12.33 -3.78
CA MET A 330 -2.15 11.02 -3.77
C MET A 330 -3.16 9.91 -4.11
N LEU A 331 -4.34 9.96 -3.48
CA LEU A 331 -5.41 9.00 -3.74
C LEU A 331 -5.88 9.08 -5.20
N TRP A 332 -5.98 10.29 -5.74
CA TRP A 332 -6.32 10.55 -7.13
C TRP A 332 -5.33 9.89 -8.09
N ASP A 333 -4.04 10.15 -7.89
CA ASP A 333 -2.96 9.57 -8.71
C ASP A 333 -2.94 8.03 -8.59
N THR A 334 -3.38 7.48 -7.46
CA THR A 334 -3.43 6.04 -7.20
C THR A 334 -4.68 5.37 -7.79
N VAL A 335 -5.85 6.00 -7.70
CA VAL A 335 -7.13 5.44 -8.16
C VAL A 335 -7.30 5.56 -9.67
N TRP A 336 -6.95 6.72 -10.23
CA TRP A 336 -7.16 6.98 -11.66
C TRP A 336 -5.90 6.83 -12.51
N PHE A 337 -4.76 6.48 -11.89
CA PHE A 337 -3.48 6.28 -12.57
C PHE A 337 -3.07 7.47 -13.46
N GLU A 338 -3.48 8.71 -13.12
CA GLU A 338 -3.25 9.87 -13.99
C GLU A 338 -1.74 10.14 -14.19
N LYS A 339 -0.93 9.72 -13.22
CA LYS A 339 0.51 9.56 -13.37
C LYS A 339 0.84 8.07 -13.32
N ILE A 340 0.88 7.44 -14.48
CA ILE A 340 1.52 6.12 -14.62
C ILE A 340 3.03 6.36 -14.41
N PRO A 341 3.69 5.67 -13.46
CA PRO A 341 5.14 5.74 -13.32
C PRO A 341 5.87 5.15 -14.52
#